data_AF-G2FCU4-F1
#
_entry.id   AF-G2FCU4-F1
#
_cell.length_a   1.000
_cell.length_b   1.000
_cell.length_c   1.000
_cell.angle_alpha   90.00
_cell.angle_beta   90.00
_cell.angle_gamma   90.00
#
_symmetry.space_group_name_H-M   'P 1'
#
loop_
_entity.id
_entity.type
_entity.pdbx_description
1 polymer ?
#
loop_
_entity_poly.entity_id
_entity_poly.type
_entity_poly.pdbx_seq_one_letter_code
_entity_poly.pdbx_strand_id
1 'polypeptide(L)' 'MLKRLDGKGISKFLAFDVPIEMAEARYGGHFQNVLHNLHESDDLRVLDYNGQRAMQLFSFKELGEPVYHEAA' A
#
# COMPACT_ATOMS: atom_id res chain seq x y z
N MET A 1 2.69 -1.52 11.95
CA MET A 1 1.67 -1.11 10.95
C MET A 1 0.42 -0.51 11.58
N LEU A 2 -0.44 -1.28 12.26
CA LEU A 2 -1.75 -0.79 12.74
C LEU A 2 -1.66 0.48 13.62
N LYS A 3 -0.74 0.52 14.60
CA LYS A 3 -0.50 1.73 15.41
C LYS A 3 -0.11 2.98 14.60
N ARG A 4 0.60 2.79 13.47
CA ARG A 4 0.99 3.89 12.57
C ARG A 4 -0.19 4.39 11.74
N LEU A 5 -1.10 3.49 11.33
CA LEU A 5 -2.33 3.85 10.62
C LEU A 5 -3.31 4.54 11.57
N ASP A 6 -3.46 4.02 12.78
CA ASP A 6 -4.29 4.60 13.83
C ASP A 6 -3.81 6.01 14.21
N GLY A 7 -2.50 6.22 14.38
CA GLY A 7 -1.92 7.55 14.60
C GLY A 7 -2.13 8.54 13.44
N LYS A 8 -2.54 8.08 12.26
CA LYS A 8 -2.95 8.89 11.11
C LYS A 8 -4.48 9.05 11.00
N GLY A 9 -5.25 8.58 11.98
CA GLY A 9 -6.71 8.56 11.97
C GLY A 9 -7.31 7.51 11.04
N ILE A 10 -6.52 6.55 10.56
CA ILE A 10 -6.95 5.45 9.70
C ILE A 10 -7.26 4.24 10.59
N SER A 11 -8.43 4.29 11.22
CA SER A 11 -8.91 3.27 12.16
C SER A 11 -9.82 2.22 11.51
N LYS A 12 -10.29 2.46 10.29
CA LYS A 12 -11.18 1.55 9.56
C LYS A 12 -10.81 1.50 8.08
N PHE A 13 -10.48 0.32 7.57
CA PHE A 13 -10.06 0.14 6.17
C PHE A 13 -10.24 -1.30 5.68
N LEU A 14 -10.20 -1.44 4.36
CA LEU A 14 -10.02 -2.70 3.66
C LEU A 14 -8.60 -2.72 3.11
N ALA A 15 -7.86 -3.80 3.34
CA ALA A 15 -6.57 -4.04 2.72
C ALA A 15 -6.65 -5.24 1.80
N PHE A 16 -5.91 -5.19 0.70
CA PHE A 16 -5.83 -6.23 -0.29
C PHE A 16 -4.36 -6.50 -0.58
N ASP A 17 -3.97 -7.77 -0.55
CA ASP A 17 -2.61 -8.16 -0.91
C ASP A 17 -2.43 -8.16 -2.43
N VAL A 18 -1.24 -7.74 -2.88
CA VAL A 18 -0.80 -7.82 -4.27
C VAL A 18 0.64 -8.34 -4.31
N PRO A 19 1.03 -9.13 -5.33
CA PRO A 19 2.42 -9.54 -5.50
C PRO A 19 3.36 -8.34 -5.65
N ILE A 20 4.53 -8.40 -5.03
CA ILE A 20 5.49 -7.28 -5.03
C ILE A 20 6.03 -7.00 -6.43
N GLU A 21 6.25 -8.05 -7.22
CA GLU A 21 6.73 -7.97 -8.60
C GLU A 21 5.69 -7.28 -9.51
N MET A 22 4.41 -7.50 -9.22
CA MET A 22 3.30 -6.84 -9.92
C MET A 22 3.27 -5.34 -9.59
N ALA A 23 3.45 -4.99 -8.31
CA ALA A 23 3.52 -3.60 -7.88
C ALA A 23 4.74 -2.89 -8.50
N GLU A 24 5.90 -3.53 -8.51
CA GLU A 24 7.12 -3.02 -9.14
C GLU A 24 6.92 -2.75 -10.63
N ALA A 25 6.38 -3.72 -11.38
CA ALA A 25 6.15 -3.58 -12.81
C ALA A 25 5.18 -2.45 -13.17
N ARG A 26 4.13 -2.23 -12.35
CA ARG A 26 3.08 -1.23 -12.61
C ARG A 26 3.48 0.18 -12.18
N TYR A 27 4.18 0.31 -11.06
CA TYR A 27 4.64 1.60 -10.56
C TYR A 27 5.98 2.04 -11.19
N GLY A 28 6.77 1.10 -11.70
CA GLY A 28 8.01 1.37 -12.43
C GLY A 28 8.96 2.28 -11.66
N GLY A 29 9.36 3.40 -12.28
CA GLY A 29 10.26 4.37 -11.65
C GLY A 29 9.76 4.93 -10.31
N HIS A 30 8.44 4.98 -10.10
CA HIS A 30 7.89 5.41 -8.80
C HIS A 30 8.22 4.41 -7.69
N PHE A 31 8.15 3.11 -7.99
CA PHE A 31 8.52 2.04 -7.07
C PHE A 31 10.00 2.15 -6.67
N GLN A 32 10.86 2.36 -7.66
CA GLN A 32 12.29 2.53 -7.42
C GLN A 32 12.60 3.78 -6.59
N ASN A 33 11.91 4.90 -6.83
CA ASN A 33 12.09 6.10 -6.02
C ASN A 33 11.68 5.89 -4.56
N VAL A 34 10.59 5.15 -4.32
CA VAL A 34 10.13 4.81 -2.97
C VAL A 34 11.11 3.85 -2.29
N LEU A 35 11.70 2.88 -2.99
CA LEU A 35 12.72 1.98 -2.45
C LEU A 35 14.02 2.68 -2.10
N HIS A 36 14.53 3.55 -2.97
CA HIS A 36 15.84 4.20 -2.79
C HIS A 36 15.83 5.36 -1.79
N ASN A 37 14.66 5.85 -1.38
CA ASN A 37 14.59 6.91 -0.37
C ASN A 37 15.11 6.36 0.98
N LEU A 38 16.27 6.83 1.40
CA LEU A 38 17.17 6.22 2.39
C LEU A 38 16.91 6.65 3.85
N HIS A 39 15.77 7.29 4.14
CA HIS A 39 15.58 7.96 5.43
C HIS A 39 14.75 7.22 6.48
N GLU A 40 14.28 6.00 6.24
CA GLU A 40 13.46 5.32 7.25
C GLU A 40 13.98 3.91 7.55
N SER A 41 14.38 3.75 8.82
CA SER A 41 14.73 2.50 9.49
C SER A 41 13.49 1.73 9.97
N ASP A 42 12.37 1.78 9.23
CA ASP A 42 11.15 1.07 9.60
C ASP A 42 10.49 0.41 8.39
N ASP A 43 9.92 -0.78 8.62
CA ASP A 43 9.67 -1.81 7.60
C ASP A 43 8.48 -1.55 6.67
N LEU A 44 7.78 -0.41 6.82
CA LEU A 44 6.55 -0.11 6.07
C LEU A 44 6.67 1.20 5.28
N ARG A 45 6.52 1.11 3.95
CA ARG A 45 6.53 2.26 3.04
C ARG A 45 5.18 2.44 2.38
N VAL A 46 4.78 3.69 2.19
CA VAL A 46 3.61 4.01 1.35
C VAL A 46 4.10 4.18 -0.08
N LEU A 47 3.71 3.24 -0.93
CA LEU A 47 4.05 3.26 -2.34
C LEU A 47 3.26 4.32 -3.12
N ASP A 48 2.01 4.57 -2.73
CA ASP A 48 1.15 5.53 -3.41
C ASP A 48 0.11 6.11 -2.47
N TYR A 49 0.05 7.43 -2.38
CA TYR A 49 -1.00 8.14 -1.64
C TYR A 49 -2.22 8.46 -2.52
N ASN A 50 -2.13 8.26 -3.84
CA ASN A 50 -3.22 8.48 -4.78
C ASN A 50 -4.05 7.20 -4.95
N GLY A 51 -5.13 7.09 -4.17
CA GLY A 51 -6.05 5.94 -4.22
C GLY A 51 -6.69 5.73 -5.59
N GLN A 52 -7.01 6.78 -6.35
CA GLN A 52 -7.57 6.64 -7.69
C GLN A 52 -6.58 5.95 -8.63
N ARG A 53 -5.30 6.36 -8.60
CA ARG A 53 -4.25 5.74 -9.41
C ARG A 53 -4.06 4.27 -9.04
N ALA A 54 -3.96 3.95 -7.75
CA ALA A 54 -3.87 2.57 -7.29
C ALA A 54 -5.05 1.71 -7.81
N MET A 55 -6.28 2.21 -7.69
CA MET A 55 -7.48 1.50 -8.18
C MET A 55 -7.54 1.34 -9.71
N GLN A 56 -6.85 2.18 -10.47
CA GLN A 56 -6.72 2.02 -11.93
C GLN A 56 -5.59 1.06 -12.31
N LEU A 57 -4.52 1.01 -11.51
CA LEU A 57 -3.37 0.13 -11.75
C LEU A 57 -3.70 -1.32 -11.42
N PHE A 58 -4.56 -1.60 -10.45
CA PHE A 58 -4.93 -2.96 -10.04
C PHE A 58 -6.39 -3.26 -10.30
N SER A 59 -6.68 -4.33 -11.04
CA SER A 59 -8.04 -4.81 -11.21
C SER A 59 -8.47 -5.63 -9.99
N PHE A 60 -9.77 -5.64 -9.68
CA PHE A 60 -10.30 -6.45 -8.58
C PHE A 60 -10.03 -7.95 -8.70
N LYS A 61 -9.78 -8.46 -9.91
CA LYS A 61 -9.45 -9.88 -10.13
C LYS A 61 -8.04 -10.24 -9.69
N GLU A 62 -7.19 -9.24 -9.49
CA GLU A 62 -5.77 -9.40 -9.13
C GLU A 62 -5.51 -9.10 -7.66
N LEU A 63 -6.48 -8.48 -6.99
CA LEU A 63 -6.43 -8.26 -5.55
C LEU A 63 -6.67 -9.60 -4.83
N GLY A 64 -5.88 -9.87 -3.79
CA GLY A 64 -6.11 -10.99 -2.88
C GLY A 64 -7.39 -10.83 -2.06
N GLU A 65 -7.61 -11.76 -1.13
CA GLU A 65 -8.75 -11.70 -0.21
C GLU A 65 -8.72 -10.41 0.61
N PRO A 66 -9.88 -9.72 0.76
CA PRO A 66 -9.95 -8.51 1.58
C PRO A 66 -9.68 -8.82 3.05
N VAL A 67 -8.76 -8.04 3.64
CA VAL A 67 -8.58 -7.95 5.09
C VAL A 67 -9.42 -6.77 5.59
N TYR A 68 -10.40 -7.08 6.41
CA TYR A 68 -11.26 -6.10 7.07
C TYR A 68 -10.61 -5.67 8.38
N HIS A 69 -10.37 -4.37 8.53
CA HIS A 69 -9.90 -3.79 9.78
C HIS A 69 -10.85 -2.69 10.25
N GLU A 70 -11.26 -2.79 11.51
CA GLU A 70 -11.97 -1.76 12.24
C GLU A 70 -11.41 -1.76 13.66
N ALA A 71 -10.86 -0.63 14.09
CA ALA A 71 -10.39 -0.44 15.46
C ALA A 71 -11.59 -0.50 16.42
N ALA A 72 -11.36 -1.08 17.60
CA ALA A 72 -12.37 -1.26 18.65
C ALA A 72 -12.73 0.06 19.34
#